data_AF-A0A2G6BY26-F1
#
_entry.id   AF-A0A2G6BY26-F1
#
_cell.length_a   1.000
_cell.length_b   1.000
_cell.length_c   1.000
_cell.angle_alpha   90.00
_cell.angle_beta   90.00
_cell.angle_gamma   90.00
#
_symmetry.space_group_name_H-M   'P 1'
#
loop_
_entity.id
_entity.type
_entity.pdbx_description
1 polymer ?
#
loop_
_entity_poly.entity_id
_entity_poly.type
_entity_poly.pdbx_seq_one_letter_code
_entity_poly.pdbx_strand_id
1 'polypeptide(L)'
;MSRHSLADVKRRYRPHYVYKTGGKFIVEQKGKYMPDLDFELPLDFEGDPLSTTKNVVVQEMLDDMNIRFGTGSRTVMFGKFVEKTDDMERPRFVPMPYRDAEDVLIRIGWSRRAHALSREREPMDGVVKYIRYAASNGGGIGNDYYVVPMGYQRIAGDDALDASEKPDYTERANEIRRRLDLYYERKEQARLLEAKKRAADEASSRAAKPKFVKRLREAQPKLAELHELSLKYGIRACPIISPEKETDTIFVFGLARLLYTERNVEDVERCVEEWTKLVDEARTASLVWAELETKVVKRFEAIRFKLERYPNALSFSVESDRPDQRFSRGFPLTWEGYKGICQLLEQKEAEAAEEVKQAKAAAVKAAREREAAALGLPQYVRGWRKPNARTRCGDMWVIRPDGTERRNDRYEEDDEPFRRSRSGYWAIWDQLLPGELALRWTKANAAAEHVFEVVYQPDELTENQLERVAEIQKELQEEWRGRRGMSSGKLSPPVGNGWGLFEPPEEPDLEVSDSPGETTAVAQALLDALARQQQADCNQP
;
A
#
# COMPACT_ATOMS: atom_id res chain seq x y z
N MET A 1 -15.78 53.66 40.72
CA MET A 1 -16.59 52.51 40.27
C MET A 1 -17.60 53.01 39.26
N SER A 2 -17.65 52.39 38.07
CA SER A 2 -18.59 52.79 37.01
C SER A 2 -19.95 52.12 37.26
N ARG A 3 -21.02 52.90 37.40
CA ARG A 3 -22.38 52.35 37.53
C ARG A 3 -22.85 51.90 36.15
N HIS A 4 -23.33 50.67 36.04
CA HIS A 4 -23.89 50.15 34.79
C HIS A 4 -25.17 50.90 34.43
N SER A 5 -25.38 51.17 33.13
CA SER A 5 -26.65 51.71 32.65
C SER A 5 -27.68 50.59 32.45
N LEU A 6 -28.98 50.92 32.50
CA LEU A 6 -30.03 49.93 32.22
C LEU A 6 -29.90 49.34 30.79
N ALA A 7 -29.43 50.15 29.82
CA ALA A 7 -29.21 49.68 28.46
C ALA A 7 -28.08 48.63 28.39
N ASP A 8 -27.01 48.79 29.16
CA ASP A 8 -25.90 47.83 29.22
C ASP A 8 -26.35 46.49 29.79
N VAL A 9 -27.12 46.52 30.88
CA VAL A 9 -27.62 45.31 31.53
C VAL A 9 -28.67 44.60 30.66
N LYS A 10 -29.55 45.36 29.99
CA LYS A 10 -30.54 44.81 29.02
C LYS A 10 -29.88 44.11 27.85
N ARG A 11 -28.78 44.67 27.31
CA ARG A 11 -27.99 44.05 26.26
C ARG A 11 -27.38 42.72 26.70
N ARG A 12 -27.06 42.58 28.00
CA ARG A 12 -26.44 41.38 28.56
C ARG A 12 -27.43 40.27 28.91
N TYR A 13 -28.59 40.59 29.50
CA TYR A 13 -29.49 39.58 30.09
C TYR A 13 -30.91 39.53 29.51
N ARG A 14 -31.03 39.80 28.21
CA ARG A 14 -32.30 39.89 27.43
C ARG A 14 -33.14 41.12 27.78
N PRO A 15 -33.35 42.07 26.84
CA PRO A 15 -33.93 43.38 27.15
C PRO A 15 -35.31 43.38 27.80
N HIS A 16 -36.15 42.38 27.52
CA HIS A 16 -37.53 42.29 28.01
C HIS A 16 -37.66 41.71 29.42
N TYR A 17 -36.55 41.26 30.02
CA TYR A 17 -36.54 40.63 31.35
C TYR A 17 -35.67 41.38 32.35
N VAL A 18 -35.31 42.64 32.05
CA VAL A 18 -34.46 43.46 32.92
C VAL A 18 -35.16 44.78 33.24
N TYR A 19 -35.29 45.07 34.53
CA TYR A 19 -35.91 46.27 35.06
C TYR A 19 -34.97 46.96 36.06
N LYS A 20 -35.13 48.27 36.23
CA LYS A 20 -34.39 49.04 37.23
C LYS A 20 -35.37 49.55 38.27
N THR A 21 -35.17 49.18 39.52
CA THR A 21 -36.08 49.52 40.64
C THR A 21 -35.25 49.90 41.86
N GLY A 22 -35.59 51.01 42.53
CA GLY A 22 -35.04 51.35 43.85
C GLY A 22 -33.51 51.33 43.97
N GLY A 23 -32.79 51.70 42.91
CA GLY A 23 -31.32 51.69 42.91
C GLY A 23 -30.68 50.32 42.70
N LYS A 24 -31.38 49.36 42.07
CA LYS A 24 -30.89 48.01 41.71
C LYS A 24 -31.42 47.59 40.34
N PHE A 25 -30.86 46.52 39.78
CA PHE A 25 -31.40 45.85 38.60
C PHE A 25 -32.09 44.54 39.01
N ILE A 26 -33.27 44.29 38.44
CA ILE A 26 -33.97 43.01 38.56
C ILE A 26 -33.90 42.32 37.20
N VAL A 27 -33.40 41.09 37.18
CA VAL A 27 -33.30 40.24 35.98
C VAL A 27 -34.18 39.01 36.16
N GLU A 28 -35.27 38.92 35.41
CA GLU A 28 -36.16 37.76 35.43
C GLU A 28 -35.57 36.60 34.63
N GLN A 29 -35.39 35.44 35.26
CA GLN A 29 -34.95 34.22 34.58
C GLN A 29 -36.10 33.20 34.54
N LYS A 30 -37.02 33.43 33.61
CA LYS A 30 -38.22 32.58 33.40
C LYS A 30 -38.18 31.81 32.08
N GLY A 31 -38.96 30.73 32.02
CA GLY A 31 -39.06 29.85 30.85
C GLY A 31 -38.67 28.40 31.15
N LYS A 32 -38.89 27.50 30.20
CA LYS A 32 -38.90 26.03 30.40
C LYS A 32 -37.67 25.43 31.11
N TYR A 33 -36.46 25.97 30.86
CA TYR A 33 -35.20 25.44 31.39
C TYR A 33 -34.44 26.44 32.27
N MET A 34 -35.13 27.51 32.71
CA MET A 34 -34.59 28.58 33.56
C MET A 34 -34.96 28.31 35.03
N PRO A 35 -34.39 29.03 36.02
CA PRO A 35 -34.67 28.82 37.43
C PRO A 35 -36.03 29.34 37.93
N ASP A 36 -36.76 30.19 37.23
CA ASP A 36 -38.00 30.89 37.71
C ASP A 36 -37.74 31.80 38.90
N LEU A 37 -36.54 32.38 38.92
CA LEU A 37 -36.12 33.31 39.94
C LEU A 37 -35.92 34.69 39.33
N ASP A 38 -36.24 35.70 40.11
CA ASP A 38 -35.81 37.06 39.84
C ASP A 38 -34.44 37.27 40.49
N PHE A 39 -33.48 37.78 39.73
CA PHE A 39 -32.14 38.07 40.23
C PHE A 39 -31.98 39.56 40.51
N GLU A 40 -31.62 39.89 41.74
CA GLU A 40 -31.37 41.28 42.14
C GLU A 40 -29.89 41.60 42.13
N LEU A 41 -29.50 42.55 41.29
CA LEU A 41 -28.11 42.94 41.05
C LEU A 41 -27.87 44.40 41.50
N PRO A 42 -26.75 44.70 42.19
CA PRO A 42 -26.39 46.07 42.54
C PRO A 42 -26.03 46.89 41.28
N LEU A 43 -26.09 48.22 41.31
CA LEU A 43 -25.81 49.03 40.10
C LEU A 43 -24.35 49.00 39.65
N ASP A 44 -23.46 48.61 40.54
CA ASP A 44 -22.01 48.63 40.42
C ASP A 44 -21.39 47.23 40.53
N PHE A 45 -22.15 46.17 40.19
CA PHE A 45 -21.60 44.81 40.17
C PHE A 45 -20.37 44.72 39.25
N GLU A 46 -19.39 43.90 39.62
CA GLU A 46 -18.25 43.57 38.77
C GLU A 46 -18.47 42.22 38.07
N GLY A 47 -17.91 42.04 36.87
CA GLY A 47 -17.98 40.78 36.14
C GLY A 47 -19.41 40.37 35.73
N ASP A 48 -19.70 39.07 35.78
CA ASP A 48 -21.02 38.50 35.54
C ASP A 48 -21.64 37.97 36.84
N PRO A 49 -22.54 38.69 37.51
CA PRO A 49 -23.14 38.23 38.75
C PRO A 49 -24.05 37.01 38.56
N LEU A 50 -24.49 36.72 37.34
CA LEU A 50 -25.30 35.53 37.02
C LEU A 50 -24.45 34.34 36.56
N SER A 51 -23.11 34.46 36.55
CA SER A 51 -22.23 33.34 36.27
C SER A 51 -22.24 32.33 37.42
N THR A 52 -22.30 31.06 37.07
CA THR A 52 -22.16 29.97 38.04
C THR A 52 -20.70 29.54 38.13
N THR A 53 -20.24 29.27 39.34
CA THR A 53 -18.90 28.78 39.64
C THR A 53 -18.82 27.27 39.50
N LYS A 54 -17.71 26.81 38.92
CA LYS A 54 -17.30 25.40 38.89
C LYS A 54 -15.80 25.32 39.18
N ASN A 55 -15.45 24.85 40.37
CA ASN A 55 -14.07 24.59 40.77
C ASN A 55 -14.02 23.34 41.66
N VAL A 56 -12.82 22.89 42.02
CA VAL A 56 -12.61 21.68 42.82
C VAL A 56 -13.32 21.76 44.18
N VAL A 57 -13.19 22.89 44.89
CA VAL A 57 -13.83 23.12 46.20
C VAL A 57 -15.35 23.08 46.10
N VAL A 58 -15.93 23.64 45.04
CA VAL A 58 -17.36 23.60 44.77
C VAL A 58 -17.83 22.18 44.48
N GLN A 59 -17.06 21.37 43.74
CA GLN A 59 -17.46 19.98 43.50
C GLN A 59 -17.37 19.16 44.79
N GLU A 60 -16.30 19.30 45.57
CA GLU A 60 -16.15 18.65 46.88
C GLU A 60 -17.28 19.06 47.83
N MET A 61 -17.62 20.35 47.88
CA MET A 61 -18.78 20.85 48.64
C MET A 61 -20.06 20.12 48.26
N LEU A 62 -20.34 19.98 46.95
CA LEU A 62 -21.55 19.32 46.43
C LEU A 62 -21.54 17.81 46.69
N ASP A 63 -20.40 17.15 46.54
CA ASP A 63 -20.23 15.72 46.81
C ASP A 63 -20.46 15.43 48.30
N ASP A 64 -19.95 16.30 49.17
CA ASP A 64 -20.09 16.19 50.62
C ASP A 64 -21.53 16.51 51.09
N MET A 65 -22.42 17.08 50.26
CA MET A 65 -23.81 17.37 50.66
C MET A 65 -24.66 16.12 50.91
N ASN A 66 -24.17 14.93 50.55
CA ASN A 66 -24.92 13.67 50.65
C ASN A 66 -26.27 13.72 49.90
N ILE A 67 -26.33 14.54 48.85
CA ILE A 67 -27.41 14.53 47.86
C ILE A 67 -26.89 13.81 46.62
N ARG A 68 -27.63 12.81 46.15
CA ARG A 68 -27.34 12.17 44.86
C ARG A 68 -27.81 13.07 43.73
N PHE A 69 -26.95 14.00 43.34
CA PHE A 69 -27.09 14.69 42.06
C PHE A 69 -26.77 13.70 40.95
N GLY A 70 -27.66 13.55 39.94
CA GLY A 70 -27.42 12.66 38.80
C GLY A 70 -26.13 12.99 38.03
N THR A 71 -25.81 12.24 36.97
CA THR A 71 -24.54 12.35 36.20
C THR A 71 -24.39 13.62 35.33
N GLY A 72 -25.03 14.71 35.74
CA GLY A 72 -25.07 16.00 35.07
C GLY A 72 -23.91 16.95 35.41
N SER A 73 -23.81 18.06 34.67
CA SER A 73 -22.87 19.14 35.00
C SER A 73 -23.40 19.94 36.19
N ARG A 74 -22.60 20.05 37.26
CA ARG A 74 -22.99 20.74 38.50
C ARG A 74 -22.23 22.04 38.64
N THR A 75 -22.95 23.14 38.79
CA THR A 75 -22.39 24.47 39.05
C THR A 75 -23.19 25.19 40.12
N VAL A 76 -22.58 26.17 40.78
CA VAL A 76 -23.22 26.89 41.89
C VAL A 76 -23.17 28.40 41.72
N MET A 77 -24.13 29.10 42.30
CA MET A 77 -24.10 30.54 42.48
C MET A 77 -24.27 30.83 43.97
N PHE A 78 -23.37 31.63 44.52
CA PHE A 78 -23.41 32.06 45.91
C PHE A 78 -24.30 33.30 46.03
N GLY A 79 -25.13 33.36 47.07
CA GLY A 79 -26.11 34.42 47.19
C GLY A 79 -26.93 34.36 48.46
N LYS A 80 -28.07 35.04 48.41
CA LYS A 80 -29.12 34.96 49.41
C LYS A 80 -30.45 34.72 48.71
N PHE A 81 -31.21 33.76 49.21
CA PHE A 81 -32.54 33.46 48.72
C PHE A 81 -33.59 34.22 49.51
N VAL A 82 -34.56 34.77 48.79
CA VAL A 82 -35.73 35.45 49.35
C VAL A 82 -36.96 34.73 48.82
N GLU A 83 -37.70 34.12 49.74
CA GLU A 83 -38.97 33.46 49.45
C GLU A 83 -39.99 34.44 48.85
N LYS A 84 -40.93 33.91 48.08
CA LYS A 84 -41.99 34.71 47.45
C LYS A 84 -42.90 35.27 48.54
N THR A 85 -43.09 36.58 48.57
CA THR A 85 -44.12 37.27 49.37
C THR A 85 -45.30 37.68 48.48
N ASP A 86 -46.40 38.15 49.08
CA ASP A 86 -47.60 38.60 48.36
C ASP A 86 -47.30 39.74 47.35
N ASP A 87 -46.28 40.55 47.64
CA ASP A 87 -45.82 41.66 46.79
C ASP A 87 -44.87 41.23 45.65
N MET A 88 -44.55 39.94 45.54
CA MET A 88 -43.62 39.42 44.53
C MET A 88 -44.32 38.42 43.60
N GLU A 89 -44.07 38.52 42.29
CA GLU A 89 -44.56 37.51 41.36
C GLU A 89 -43.83 36.16 41.51
N ARG A 90 -42.53 36.21 41.82
CA ARG A 90 -41.60 35.07 41.93
C ARG A 90 -40.65 35.22 43.13
N PRO A 91 -40.09 34.12 43.65
CA PRO A 91 -39.00 34.19 44.61
C PRO A 91 -37.76 34.83 43.98
N ARG A 92 -36.90 35.40 44.82
CA ARG A 92 -35.74 36.20 44.39
C ARG A 92 -34.44 35.59 44.89
N PHE A 93 -33.40 35.70 44.09
CA PHE A 93 -32.03 35.36 44.48
C PHE A 93 -31.12 36.58 44.32
N VAL A 94 -30.33 36.88 45.35
CA VAL A 94 -29.40 38.01 45.35
C VAL A 94 -27.98 37.44 45.25
N PRO A 95 -27.33 37.46 44.07
CA PRO A 95 -25.95 36.98 43.94
C PRO A 95 -24.98 37.85 44.74
N MET A 96 -24.06 37.22 45.46
CA MET A 96 -23.05 37.93 46.25
C MET A 96 -21.76 37.10 46.38
N PRO A 97 -20.66 37.69 46.87
CA PRO A 97 -19.43 36.94 47.12
C PRO A 97 -19.67 35.76 48.07
N TYR A 98 -18.95 34.65 47.86
CA TYR A 98 -19.09 33.44 48.69
C TYR A 98 -18.81 33.67 50.19
N ARG A 99 -18.06 34.74 50.52
CA ARG A 99 -17.77 35.14 51.90
C ARG A 99 -19.02 35.60 52.65
N ASP A 100 -19.92 36.28 51.94
CA ASP A 100 -21.12 36.89 52.51
C ASP A 100 -22.39 36.05 52.24
N ALA A 101 -22.30 35.07 51.35
CA ALA A 101 -23.42 34.24 50.95
C ALA A 101 -23.99 33.43 52.11
N GLU A 102 -25.32 33.51 52.25
CA GLU A 102 -26.13 32.72 53.17
C GLU A 102 -26.63 31.43 52.50
N ASP A 103 -26.80 31.46 51.18
CA ASP A 103 -27.41 30.43 50.36
C ASP A 103 -26.61 30.12 49.10
N VAL A 104 -26.83 28.92 48.57
CA VAL A 104 -26.22 28.42 47.35
C VAL A 104 -27.32 27.97 46.39
N LEU A 105 -27.40 28.62 45.23
CA LEU A 105 -28.19 28.16 44.10
C LEU A 105 -27.36 27.14 43.29
N ILE A 106 -27.76 25.88 43.35
CA ILE A 106 -27.15 24.77 42.64
C ILE A 106 -27.88 24.58 41.31
N ARG A 107 -27.13 24.55 40.22
CA ARG A 107 -27.60 24.22 38.87
C ARG A 107 -27.06 22.86 38.45
N ILE A 108 -27.96 21.98 38.03
CA ILE A 108 -27.62 20.64 37.57
C ILE A 108 -28.08 20.49 36.12
N GLY A 109 -27.13 20.52 35.18
CA GLY A 109 -27.41 20.30 33.77
C GLY A 109 -27.48 18.82 33.44
N TRP A 110 -28.54 18.37 32.76
CA TRP A 110 -28.74 16.97 32.40
C TRP A 110 -28.96 16.78 30.89
N SER A 111 -28.64 15.57 30.39
CA SER A 111 -28.84 15.14 29.00
C SER A 111 -29.48 13.74 28.93
N ARG A 112 -29.84 13.28 27.72
CA ARG A 112 -30.63 12.05 27.43
C ARG A 112 -30.37 10.82 28.32
N ARG A 113 -29.13 10.54 28.74
CA ARG A 113 -28.79 9.34 29.55
C ARG A 113 -28.80 9.57 31.07
N ALA A 114 -28.80 10.82 31.54
CA ALA A 114 -28.68 11.18 32.95
C ALA A 114 -30.03 11.49 33.63
N HIS A 115 -31.10 11.67 32.85
CA HIS A 115 -32.40 12.18 33.32
C HIS A 115 -33.20 11.18 34.19
N ALA A 116 -32.90 9.87 34.13
CA ALA A 116 -33.65 8.86 34.88
C ALA A 116 -33.22 8.75 36.35
N LEU A 117 -32.04 9.26 36.74
CA LEU A 117 -31.46 9.02 38.07
C LEU A 117 -31.54 10.23 39.02
N SER A 118 -31.98 11.42 38.57
CA SER A 118 -32.02 12.62 39.40
C SER A 118 -33.31 12.79 40.23
N ARG A 119 -34.34 11.98 39.98
CA ARG A 119 -35.68 12.12 40.60
C ARG A 119 -35.99 11.11 41.70
N GLU A 120 -35.12 10.14 41.98
CA GLU A 120 -35.46 9.05 42.91
C GLU A 120 -35.25 9.36 44.39
N ARG A 121 -34.79 10.56 44.77
CA ARG A 121 -34.72 10.96 46.19
C ARG A 121 -34.95 12.47 46.30
N GLU A 122 -36.18 12.86 46.61
CA GLU A 122 -36.44 14.21 47.11
C GLU A 122 -35.51 14.46 48.32
N PRO A 123 -34.87 15.62 48.44
CA PRO A 123 -34.35 16.07 49.72
C PRO A 123 -35.57 16.37 50.61
N MET A 124 -36.10 15.33 51.25
CA MET A 124 -37.32 15.35 52.08
C MET A 124 -37.12 16.02 53.44
N ASP A 125 -36.01 16.72 53.64
CA ASP A 125 -35.71 17.40 54.88
C ASP A 125 -36.02 18.88 54.59
N GLY A 126 -37.02 19.48 55.24
CA GLY A 126 -37.61 20.81 54.96
C GLY A 126 -36.68 22.04 55.02
N VAL A 127 -35.38 21.82 54.80
CA VAL A 127 -34.26 22.74 54.75
C VAL A 127 -34.00 23.26 53.32
N VAL A 128 -34.40 22.54 52.28
CA VAL A 128 -34.27 23.02 50.90
C VAL A 128 -35.25 24.16 50.64
N LYS A 129 -34.71 25.36 50.40
CA LYS A 129 -35.51 26.60 50.29
C LYS A 129 -36.22 26.74 48.95
N TYR A 130 -35.68 26.14 47.90
CA TYR A 130 -36.25 26.21 46.56
C TYR A 130 -35.86 25.01 45.71
N ILE A 131 -36.81 24.49 44.94
CA ILE A 131 -36.58 23.43 43.97
C ILE A 131 -37.33 23.76 42.68
N ARG A 132 -36.63 23.66 41.55
CA ARG A 132 -37.24 23.67 40.24
C ARG A 132 -36.68 22.55 39.38
N TYR A 133 -37.58 21.65 38.97
CA TYR A 133 -37.30 20.63 37.97
C TYR A 133 -37.67 21.12 36.59
N ALA A 134 -36.74 21.05 35.64
CA ALA A 134 -37.12 21.16 34.24
C ALA A 134 -37.66 19.81 33.75
N ALA A 135 -38.65 19.84 32.86
CA ALA A 135 -39.19 18.64 32.22
C ALA A 135 -39.12 18.77 30.69
N SER A 136 -38.71 17.71 30.01
CA SER A 136 -38.70 17.64 28.55
C SER A 136 -39.44 16.41 28.05
N ASN A 137 -40.57 16.62 27.37
CA ASN A 137 -41.40 15.56 26.80
C ASN A 137 -40.79 14.87 25.55
N GLY A 138 -39.62 15.31 25.08
CA GLY A 138 -39.01 14.86 23.81
C GLY A 138 -37.51 14.52 23.88
N GLY A 139 -36.96 14.29 25.07
CA GLY A 139 -35.56 13.89 25.23
C GLY A 139 -34.54 15.02 24.96
N GLY A 140 -34.85 16.24 25.40
CA GLY A 140 -33.98 17.42 25.30
C GLY A 140 -32.89 17.52 26.37
N ILE A 141 -32.20 18.66 26.41
CA ILE A 141 -31.21 19.06 27.43
C ILE A 141 -31.88 20.10 28.34
N GLY A 142 -31.67 20.03 29.64
CA GLY A 142 -32.28 20.94 30.61
C GLY A 142 -31.44 21.12 31.88
N ASN A 143 -31.94 21.94 32.79
CA ASN A 143 -31.31 22.17 34.10
C ASN A 143 -32.34 22.04 35.21
N ASP A 144 -31.93 21.40 36.30
CA ASP A 144 -32.64 21.47 37.57
C ASP A 144 -31.93 22.47 38.49
N TYR A 145 -32.71 23.09 39.36
CA TYR A 145 -32.24 24.14 40.26
C TYR A 145 -32.65 23.84 41.69
N TYR A 146 -31.72 24.02 42.62
CA TYR A 146 -31.92 23.86 44.05
C TYR A 146 -31.35 25.08 44.76
N VAL A 147 -32.03 25.55 45.80
CA VAL A 147 -31.43 26.53 46.71
C VAL A 147 -31.37 25.93 48.11
N VAL A 148 -30.17 25.88 48.65
CA VAL A 148 -29.87 25.32 49.98
C VAL A 148 -29.04 26.33 50.78
N PRO A 149 -29.11 26.28 52.12
CA PRO A 149 -28.20 27.05 52.96
C PRO A 149 -26.73 26.73 52.64
N MET A 150 -25.86 27.74 52.77
CA MET A 150 -24.42 27.54 52.69
C MET A 150 -24.00 26.51 53.76
N GLY A 151 -23.23 25.50 53.36
CA GLY A 151 -22.82 24.40 54.25
C GLY A 151 -23.80 23.23 54.39
N TYR A 152 -24.94 23.28 53.69
CA TYR A 152 -25.98 22.23 53.75
C TYR A 152 -25.42 20.81 53.55
N GLN A 153 -25.69 19.93 54.51
CA GLN A 153 -25.45 18.49 54.42
C GLN A 153 -26.74 17.73 54.73
N ARG A 154 -27.03 16.71 53.94
CA ARG A 154 -28.04 15.72 54.32
C ARG A 154 -27.46 14.79 55.38
N ILE A 155 -28.03 14.83 56.58
CA ILE A 155 -27.74 13.89 57.67
C ILE A 155 -28.63 12.66 57.44
N ALA A 156 -28.06 11.46 57.32
CA ALA A 156 -28.81 10.24 57.08
C ALA A 156 -28.80 9.35 58.34
N GLY A 157 -29.95 9.17 58.99
CA GLY A 157 -30.15 8.23 60.11
C GLY A 157 -31.44 8.51 60.89
N ASP A 158 -32.14 7.44 61.28
CA ASP A 158 -33.44 7.37 62.00
C ASP A 158 -33.44 7.93 63.44
N ASP A 159 -32.38 8.58 63.91
CA ASP A 159 -32.28 9.05 65.30
C ASP A 159 -32.20 10.59 65.36
N ALA A 160 -33.33 11.17 65.79
CA ALA A 160 -33.40 12.45 66.50
C ALA A 160 -32.83 13.70 65.81
N LEU A 161 -33.60 14.25 64.87
CA LEU A 161 -33.95 15.66 64.98
C LEU A 161 -35.44 15.71 65.28
N ASP A 162 -35.82 16.08 66.50
CA ASP A 162 -37.18 16.52 66.77
C ASP A 162 -37.52 17.56 65.71
N ALA A 163 -38.69 17.43 65.07
CA ALA A 163 -39.13 18.26 63.95
C ALA A 163 -39.16 19.79 64.22
N SER A 164 -38.72 20.23 65.42
CA SER A 164 -38.58 21.61 65.87
C SER A 164 -37.15 22.19 65.80
N GLU A 165 -36.07 21.40 65.70
CA GLU A 165 -34.70 21.94 65.64
C GLU A 165 -34.16 21.98 64.21
N LYS A 166 -33.87 23.20 63.72
CA LYS A 166 -33.24 23.41 62.40
C LYS A 166 -31.73 23.10 62.50
N PRO A 167 -31.14 22.31 61.58
CA PRO A 167 -29.71 22.06 61.59
C PRO A 167 -28.91 23.37 61.42
N ASP A 168 -27.86 23.56 62.23
CA ASP A 168 -26.91 24.67 62.09
C ASP A 168 -25.74 24.26 61.16
N TYR A 169 -25.61 24.96 60.03
CA TYR A 169 -24.56 24.71 59.03
C TYR A 169 -23.39 25.71 59.12
N THR A 170 -23.33 26.55 60.15
CA THR A 170 -22.38 27.66 60.26
C THR A 170 -20.92 27.20 60.20
N GLU A 171 -20.56 26.13 60.92
CA GLU A 171 -19.19 25.59 60.92
C GLU A 171 -18.77 25.14 59.53
N ARG A 172 -19.62 24.36 58.84
CA ARG A 172 -19.35 23.86 57.50
C ARG A 172 -19.34 24.97 56.45
N ALA A 173 -20.23 25.96 56.58
CA ALA A 173 -20.21 27.16 55.74
C ALA A 173 -18.87 27.90 55.86
N ASN A 174 -18.34 28.04 57.09
CA ASN A 174 -17.05 28.67 57.35
C ASN A 174 -15.88 27.86 56.78
N GLU A 175 -15.92 26.53 56.87
CA GLU A 175 -14.90 25.67 56.28
C GLU A 175 -14.88 25.78 54.74
N ILE A 176 -16.04 25.77 54.09
CA ILE A 176 -16.14 25.97 52.63
C ILE A 176 -15.56 27.34 52.24
N ARG A 177 -15.85 28.40 53.01
CA ARG A 177 -15.30 29.75 52.78
C ARG A 177 -13.77 29.74 52.86
N ARG A 178 -13.18 29.13 53.89
CA ARG A 178 -11.71 29.02 54.04
C ARG A 178 -11.07 28.27 52.87
N ARG A 179 -11.69 27.17 52.42
CA ARG A 179 -11.20 26.40 51.26
C ARG A 179 -11.28 27.21 49.97
N LEU A 180 -12.34 27.99 49.79
CA LEU A 180 -12.49 28.89 48.65
C LEU A 180 -11.45 30.03 48.69
N ASP A 181 -11.20 30.62 49.86
CA ASP A 181 -10.13 31.63 50.05
C ASP A 181 -8.78 31.07 49.58
N LEU A 182 -8.38 29.91 50.10
CA LEU A 182 -7.12 29.24 49.73
C LEU A 182 -7.06 28.90 48.23
N TYR A 183 -8.18 28.47 47.64
CA TYR A 183 -8.25 28.17 46.21
C TYR A 183 -8.01 29.42 45.34
N TYR A 184 -8.68 30.53 45.66
CA TYR A 184 -8.52 31.78 44.90
C TYR A 184 -7.16 32.43 45.12
N GLU A 185 -6.60 32.36 46.33
CA GLU A 185 -5.23 32.80 46.61
C GLU A 185 -4.20 32.04 45.76
N ARG A 186 -4.28 30.71 45.72
CA ARG A 186 -3.38 29.89 44.89
C ARG A 186 -3.54 30.21 43.41
N LYS A 187 -4.78 30.40 42.94
CA LYS A 187 -5.06 30.76 41.54
C LYS A 187 -4.46 32.13 41.19
N GLU A 188 -4.57 33.10 42.07
CA GLU A 188 -4.00 34.43 41.88
C GLU A 188 -2.47 34.40 41.91
N GLN A 189 -1.87 33.67 42.85
CA GLN A 189 -0.42 33.45 42.88
C GLN A 189 0.09 32.79 41.60
N ALA A 190 -0.60 31.77 41.10
CA ALA A 190 -0.26 31.12 39.83
C ALA A 190 -0.36 32.11 38.66
N ARG A 191 -1.44 32.91 38.60
CA ARG A 191 -1.61 33.97 37.59
C ARG A 191 -0.50 35.00 37.63
N LEU A 192 -0.10 35.45 38.82
CA LEU A 192 0.98 36.41 39.00
C LEU A 192 2.34 35.80 38.62
N LEU A 193 2.59 34.54 38.97
CA LEU A 193 3.81 33.83 38.60
C LEU A 193 3.90 33.64 37.08
N GLU A 194 2.80 33.24 36.44
CA GLU A 194 2.72 33.10 34.98
C GLU A 194 2.88 34.44 34.27
N ALA A 195 2.26 35.51 34.77
CA ALA A 195 2.43 36.86 34.23
C ALA A 195 3.88 37.34 34.37
N LYS A 196 4.53 37.08 35.52
CA LYS A 196 5.95 37.39 35.72
C LYS A 196 6.85 36.59 34.78
N LYS A 197 6.59 35.29 34.62
CA LYS A 197 7.34 34.43 33.69
C LYS A 197 7.17 34.92 32.25
N ARG A 198 5.94 35.18 31.83
CA ARG A 198 5.64 35.72 30.49
C ARG A 198 6.33 37.06 30.25
N ALA A 199 6.29 37.97 31.21
CA ALA A 199 6.98 39.26 31.11
C ALA A 199 8.50 39.09 30.99
N ALA A 200 9.09 38.13 31.72
CA ALA A 200 10.50 37.79 31.60
C ALA A 200 10.83 37.22 30.21
N ASP A 201 10.03 36.27 29.72
CA ASP A 201 10.19 35.68 28.39
C ASP A 201 10.07 36.74 27.27
N GLU A 202 9.10 37.65 27.38
CA GLU A 202 8.92 38.78 26.46
C GLU A 202 10.10 39.76 26.53
N ALA A 203 10.63 40.05 27.73
CA ALA A 203 11.81 40.90 27.89
C ALA A 203 13.07 40.27 27.28
N SER A 204 13.31 38.97 27.53
CA SER A 204 14.41 38.21 26.92
C SER A 204 14.28 38.18 25.39
N SER A 205 13.07 37.98 24.88
CA SER A 205 12.78 38.01 23.44
C SER A 205 13.09 39.38 22.82
N ARG A 206 12.65 40.46 23.45
CA ARG A 206 12.94 41.84 23.01
C ARG A 206 14.44 42.11 22.94
N ALA A 207 15.20 41.67 23.96
CA ALA A 207 16.65 41.81 23.99
C ALA A 207 17.35 40.99 22.89
N ALA A 208 16.82 39.81 22.57
CA ALA A 208 17.41 38.91 21.58
C ALA A 208 17.02 39.24 20.12
N LYS A 209 15.94 40.02 19.91
CA LYS A 209 15.43 40.41 18.59
C LYS A 209 16.51 40.86 17.60
N PRO A 210 17.45 41.77 17.93
CA PRO A 210 18.46 42.22 16.96
C PRO A 210 19.33 41.10 16.40
N LYS A 211 19.66 40.10 17.24
CA LYS A 211 20.42 38.90 16.84
C LYS A 211 19.62 38.05 15.84
N PHE A 212 18.34 37.82 16.13
CA PHE A 212 17.52 36.86 15.42
C PHE A 212 16.84 37.40 14.16
N VAL A 213 16.50 38.69 14.12
CA VAL A 213 15.88 39.31 12.94
C VAL A 213 16.79 39.21 11.72
N LYS A 214 18.12 39.27 11.89
CA LYS A 214 19.06 39.10 10.78
C LYS A 214 18.90 37.71 10.13
N ARG A 215 18.93 36.64 10.94
CA ARG A 215 18.76 35.25 10.48
C ARG A 215 17.38 35.03 9.83
N LEU A 216 16.32 35.54 10.45
CA LEU A 216 14.96 35.46 9.89
C LEU A 216 14.85 36.16 8.52
N ARG A 217 15.50 37.31 8.35
CA ARG A 217 15.55 38.01 7.06
C ARG A 217 16.36 37.26 5.99
N GLU A 218 17.40 36.53 6.38
CA GLU A 218 18.18 35.67 5.48
C GLU A 218 17.38 34.40 5.07
N ALA A 219 16.54 33.87 5.96
CA ALA A 219 15.66 32.73 5.68
C ALA A 219 14.44 33.09 4.82
N GLN A 220 13.89 34.30 4.99
CA GLN A 220 12.66 34.74 4.31
C GLN A 220 12.65 34.58 2.78
N PRO A 221 13.66 35.04 2.01
CA PRO A 221 13.63 34.86 0.57
C PRO A 221 13.61 33.39 0.16
N LYS A 222 14.32 32.53 0.90
CA LYS A 222 14.32 31.07 0.65
C LYS A 222 12.95 30.47 0.92
N LEU A 223 12.31 30.85 2.03
CA LEU A 223 10.96 30.38 2.35
C LEU A 223 9.92 30.84 1.31
N ALA A 224 10.03 32.07 0.81
CA ALA A 224 9.16 32.59 -0.23
C ALA A 224 9.33 31.81 -1.55
N GLU A 225 10.58 31.55 -1.96
CA GLU A 225 10.87 30.72 -3.13
C GLU A 225 10.33 29.30 -2.97
N LEU A 226 10.58 28.67 -1.82
CA LEU A 226 10.08 27.32 -1.51
C LEU A 226 8.55 27.28 -1.46
N HIS A 227 7.90 28.35 -1.02
CA HIS A 227 6.44 28.46 -1.04
C HIS A 227 5.90 28.40 -2.47
N GLU A 228 6.42 29.25 -3.37
CA GLU A 228 6.01 29.26 -4.78
C GLU A 228 6.30 27.92 -5.47
N LEU A 229 7.48 27.35 -5.23
CA LEU A 229 7.84 26.04 -5.79
C LEU A 229 6.95 24.92 -5.23
N SER A 230 6.61 24.96 -3.94
CA SER A 230 5.72 23.96 -3.34
C SER A 230 4.34 23.96 -3.99
N LEU A 231 3.78 25.15 -4.26
CA LEU A 231 2.50 25.29 -4.97
C LEU A 231 2.62 24.82 -6.42
N LYS A 232 3.71 25.18 -7.11
CA LYS A 232 3.97 24.76 -8.50
C LYS A 232 3.99 23.24 -8.65
N TYR A 233 4.59 22.51 -7.70
CA TYR A 233 4.67 21.05 -7.73
C TYR A 233 3.50 20.35 -7.02
N GLY A 234 2.44 21.09 -6.64
CA GLY A 234 1.24 20.51 -6.03
C GLY A 234 1.44 19.95 -4.62
N ILE A 235 2.48 20.41 -3.92
CA ILE A 235 2.73 20.08 -2.51
C ILE A 235 1.88 21.01 -1.63
N ARG A 236 1.72 20.67 -0.34
CA ARG A 236 1.17 21.61 0.65
C ARG A 236 2.01 22.90 0.67
N ALA A 237 1.41 24.02 1.08
CA ALA A 237 2.09 25.31 1.10
C ALA A 237 3.20 25.37 2.18
N CYS A 238 4.40 25.81 1.81
CA CYS A 238 5.49 26.09 2.74
C CYS A 238 5.11 27.23 3.71
N PRO A 239 5.29 27.10 5.03
CA PRO A 239 5.08 28.23 5.93
C PRO A 239 6.10 29.34 5.67
N ILE A 240 5.63 30.59 5.62
CA ILE A 240 6.47 31.79 5.43
C ILE A 240 6.47 32.64 6.69
N ILE A 241 7.49 33.50 6.84
CA ILE A 241 7.46 34.55 7.86
C ILE A 241 6.54 35.66 7.35
N SER A 242 5.80 36.29 8.26
CA SER A 242 4.96 37.47 7.99
C SER A 242 5.58 38.72 8.64
N PRO A 243 6.52 39.42 7.96
CA PRO A 243 7.22 40.57 8.52
C PRO A 243 6.28 41.69 8.97
N GLU A 244 5.13 41.84 8.31
CA GLU A 244 4.11 42.84 8.59
C GLU A 244 3.37 42.61 9.91
N LYS A 245 3.49 41.41 10.51
CA LYS A 245 2.87 41.04 11.78
C LYS A 245 3.88 40.89 12.91
N GLU A 246 5.15 41.23 12.67
CA GLU A 246 6.19 41.25 13.70
C GLU A 246 5.96 42.39 14.69
N THR A 247 6.31 42.14 15.96
CA THR A 247 6.35 43.15 17.01
C THR A 247 7.74 43.22 17.62
N ASP A 248 7.92 43.98 18.70
CA ASP A 248 9.17 44.03 19.46
C ASP A 248 9.50 42.72 20.20
N THR A 249 8.51 41.85 20.41
CA THR A 249 8.65 40.62 21.21
C THR A 249 8.34 39.34 20.45
N ILE A 250 7.60 39.40 19.34
CA ILE A 250 7.22 38.21 18.57
C ILE A 250 7.39 38.42 17.08
N PHE A 251 7.65 37.33 16.37
CA PHE A 251 7.49 37.21 14.92
C PHE A 251 6.41 36.18 14.58
N VAL A 252 5.93 36.18 13.35
CA VAL A 252 4.90 35.26 12.87
C VAL A 252 5.47 34.36 11.81
N PHE A 253 5.32 33.04 12.00
CA PHE A 253 5.78 32.01 11.08
C PHE A 253 4.64 31.04 10.78
N GLY A 254 4.17 31.03 9.53
CA GLY A 254 2.92 30.39 9.14
C GLY A 254 1.73 30.98 9.92
N LEU A 255 1.10 30.16 10.76
CA LEU A 255 0.00 30.57 11.64
C LEU A 255 0.45 30.80 13.10
N ALA A 256 1.71 30.52 13.42
CA ALA A 256 2.23 30.59 14.79
C ALA A 256 2.79 31.99 15.13
N ARG A 257 2.54 32.45 16.36
CA ARG A 257 3.14 33.66 16.94
C ARG A 257 4.25 33.22 17.89
N LEU A 258 5.50 33.53 17.56
CA LEU A 258 6.68 32.99 18.23
C LEU A 258 7.54 34.10 18.84
N LEU A 259 8.09 33.86 20.03
CA LEU A 259 9.11 34.73 20.63
C LEU A 259 10.45 34.58 19.89
N TYR A 260 11.27 35.64 19.88
CA TYR A 260 12.65 35.61 19.39
C TYR A 260 13.53 34.80 20.35
N THR A 261 13.64 33.49 20.09
CA THR A 261 14.49 32.56 20.83
C THR A 261 15.32 31.74 19.85
N GLU A 262 16.44 31.19 20.32
CA GLU A 262 17.33 30.35 19.49
C GLU A 262 16.56 29.19 18.87
N ARG A 263 15.82 28.45 19.71
CA ARG A 263 14.99 27.32 19.29
C ARG A 263 13.99 27.68 18.19
N ASN A 264 13.24 28.78 18.36
CA ASN A 264 12.21 29.16 17.39
C ASN A 264 12.82 29.59 16.04
N VAL A 265 14.03 30.14 16.03
CA VAL A 265 14.73 30.53 14.80
C VAL A 265 15.39 29.33 14.13
N GLU A 266 15.98 28.42 14.91
CA GLU A 266 16.46 27.12 14.41
C GLU A 266 15.32 26.30 13.80
N ASP A 267 14.10 26.36 14.35
CA ASP A 267 12.91 25.72 13.78
C ASP A 267 12.58 26.28 12.38
N VAL A 268 12.73 27.59 12.18
CA VAL A 268 12.55 28.23 10.86
C VAL A 268 13.64 27.79 9.88
N GLU A 269 14.89 27.74 10.32
CA GLU A 269 16.03 27.31 9.48
C GLU A 269 15.93 25.84 9.09
N ARG A 270 15.60 24.96 10.03
CA ARG A 270 15.30 23.55 9.76
C ARG A 270 14.13 23.42 8.79
N CYS A 271 13.11 24.26 8.92
CA CYS A 271 12.01 24.28 7.95
C CYS A 271 12.52 24.61 6.53
N VAL A 272 13.46 25.55 6.37
CA VAL A 272 14.07 25.81 5.06
C VAL A 272 14.73 24.53 4.50
N GLU A 273 15.51 23.82 5.30
CA GLU A 273 16.19 22.59 4.88
C GLU A 273 15.22 21.46 4.48
N GLU A 274 14.24 21.19 5.34
CA GLU A 274 13.22 20.16 5.10
C GLU A 274 12.42 20.44 3.82
N TRP A 275 12.03 21.69 3.62
CA TRP A 275 11.26 22.09 2.44
C TRP A 275 12.10 22.14 1.17
N THR A 276 13.39 22.48 1.27
CA THR A 276 14.31 22.39 0.13
C THR A 276 14.36 20.95 -0.38
N LYS A 277 14.56 19.99 0.52
CA LYS A 277 14.55 18.57 0.17
C LYS A 277 13.23 18.13 -0.47
N LEU A 278 12.09 18.50 0.12
CA LEU A 278 10.77 18.15 -0.40
C LEU A 278 10.51 18.73 -1.80
N VAL A 279 10.88 19.98 -2.02
CA VAL A 279 10.74 20.64 -3.33
C VAL A 279 11.67 20.00 -4.37
N ASP A 280 12.90 19.66 -4.02
CA ASP A 280 13.83 18.99 -4.92
C ASP A 280 13.36 17.56 -5.29
N GLU A 281 12.81 16.82 -4.33
CA GLU A 281 12.20 15.51 -4.57
C GLU A 281 10.99 15.63 -5.51
N ALA A 282 10.09 16.59 -5.28
CA ALA A 282 8.92 16.80 -6.13
C ALA A 282 9.30 17.30 -7.54
N ARG A 283 10.29 18.18 -7.64
CA ARG A 283 10.87 18.59 -8.92
C ARG A 283 11.43 17.39 -9.69
N THR A 284 12.16 16.51 -9.00
CA THR A 284 12.72 15.29 -9.60
C THR A 284 11.61 14.36 -10.08
N ALA A 285 10.60 14.12 -9.25
CA ALA A 285 9.43 13.32 -9.62
C ALA A 285 8.70 13.89 -10.84
N SER A 286 8.53 15.21 -10.90
CA SER A 286 7.91 15.90 -12.04
C SER A 286 8.72 15.73 -13.34
N LEU A 287 10.05 15.85 -13.30
CA LEU A 287 10.92 15.63 -14.46
C LEU A 287 10.90 14.17 -14.91
N VAL A 288 10.98 13.23 -13.96
CA VAL A 288 10.89 11.80 -14.24
C VAL A 288 9.55 11.47 -14.88
N TRP A 289 8.45 12.00 -14.35
CA TRP A 289 7.11 11.82 -14.91
C TRP A 289 7.00 12.30 -16.36
N ALA A 290 7.52 13.48 -16.68
CA ALA A 290 7.51 14.01 -18.05
C ALA A 290 8.26 13.10 -19.04
N GLU A 291 9.40 12.54 -18.63
CA GLU A 291 10.16 11.57 -19.44
C GLU A 291 9.41 10.25 -19.62
N LEU A 292 8.78 9.76 -18.55
CA LEU A 292 7.95 8.54 -18.59
C LEU A 292 6.78 8.68 -19.55
N GLU A 293 6.03 9.77 -19.42
CA GLU A 293 4.88 10.07 -20.27
C GLU A 293 5.30 10.12 -21.74
N THR A 294 6.44 10.74 -22.02
CA THR A 294 6.94 10.91 -23.40
C THR A 294 7.48 9.62 -23.99
N LYS A 295 8.32 8.87 -23.25
CA LYS A 295 9.13 7.77 -23.79
C LYS A 295 8.60 6.38 -23.46
N VAL A 296 7.90 6.22 -22.35
CA VAL A 296 7.51 4.90 -21.82
C VAL A 296 6.03 4.63 -22.06
N VAL A 297 5.14 5.59 -21.79
CA VAL A 297 3.68 5.38 -21.88
C VAL A 297 3.26 4.94 -23.28
N LYS A 298 3.72 5.63 -24.34
CA LYS A 298 3.41 5.26 -25.73
C LYS A 298 3.87 3.87 -26.11
N ARG A 299 5.09 3.48 -25.68
CA ARG A 299 5.62 2.12 -25.94
C ARG A 299 4.79 1.08 -25.18
N PHE A 300 4.46 1.36 -23.93
CA PHE A 300 3.62 0.48 -23.14
C PHE A 300 2.25 0.25 -23.78
N GLU A 301 1.54 1.31 -24.20
CA GLU A 301 0.24 1.20 -24.85
C GLU A 301 0.29 0.32 -26.11
N ALA A 302 1.36 0.39 -26.90
CA ALA A 302 1.53 -0.43 -28.10
C ALA A 302 1.67 -1.94 -27.79
N ILE A 303 2.14 -2.30 -26.59
CA ILE A 303 2.40 -3.69 -26.19
C ILE A 303 1.32 -4.18 -25.21
N ARG A 304 0.55 -3.28 -24.60
CA ARG A 304 -0.52 -3.56 -23.64
C ARG A 304 -1.47 -4.66 -24.13
N PHE A 305 -1.98 -4.56 -25.36
CA PHE A 305 -2.87 -5.57 -25.94
C PHE A 305 -2.21 -6.96 -26.10
N LYS A 306 -0.89 -7.01 -26.28
CA LYS A 306 -0.14 -8.27 -26.33
C LYS A 306 0.06 -8.85 -24.92
N LEU A 307 0.19 -7.98 -23.92
CA LEU A 307 0.35 -8.33 -22.51
C LEU A 307 -0.97 -8.74 -21.84
N GLU A 308 -2.14 -8.33 -22.33
CA GLU A 308 -3.46 -8.75 -21.80
C GLU A 308 -3.70 -10.27 -21.88
N ARG A 309 -2.98 -11.00 -22.74
CA ARG A 309 -2.90 -12.48 -22.73
C ARG A 309 -2.23 -13.05 -21.48
N TYR A 310 -1.54 -12.20 -20.72
CA TYR A 310 -0.87 -12.50 -19.47
C TYR A 310 -1.45 -11.61 -18.36
N PRO A 311 -2.50 -12.06 -17.65
CA PRO A 311 -3.20 -11.25 -16.63
C PRO A 311 -2.28 -10.74 -15.50
N ASN A 312 -1.07 -11.28 -15.38
CA ASN A 312 -0.06 -10.91 -14.40
C ASN A 312 1.17 -10.17 -14.99
N ALA A 313 1.20 -9.81 -16.28
CA ALA A 313 2.42 -9.29 -16.90
C ALA A 313 2.71 -7.83 -16.54
N LEU A 314 1.86 -6.87 -16.87
CA LEU A 314 2.01 -5.48 -16.44
C LEU A 314 0.65 -4.77 -16.52
N SER A 315 0.08 -4.37 -15.38
CA SER A 315 -0.86 -3.25 -15.35
C SER A 315 -0.03 -1.97 -15.29
N PHE A 316 -0.36 -0.97 -16.11
CA PHE A 316 -0.04 0.42 -15.79
C PHE A 316 -1.37 1.06 -15.46
N SER A 317 -1.69 1.16 -14.16
CA SER A 317 -2.63 2.18 -13.74
C SER A 317 -1.82 3.43 -13.43
N VAL A 318 -2.17 4.52 -14.10
CA VAL A 318 -1.92 5.87 -13.58
C VAL A 318 -3.07 6.10 -12.60
N GLU A 319 -2.90 5.70 -11.35
CA GLU A 319 -3.82 6.13 -10.30
C GLU A 319 -3.55 7.61 -10.06
N SER A 320 -4.33 8.47 -10.73
CA SER A 320 -4.20 9.93 -10.70
C SER A 320 -4.57 10.58 -9.37
N ASP A 321 -4.93 9.78 -8.36
CA ASP A 321 -5.76 10.27 -7.27
C ASP A 321 -5.01 10.37 -5.94
N ARG A 322 -3.69 10.11 -5.90
CA ARG A 322 -2.91 10.24 -4.66
C ARG A 322 -1.52 10.88 -4.80
N PRO A 323 -1.05 11.61 -3.76
CA PRO A 323 0.28 12.23 -3.74
C PRO A 323 1.42 11.22 -3.49
N ASP A 324 1.13 9.98 -3.09
CA ASP A 324 2.10 8.89 -3.07
C ASP A 324 2.20 8.27 -4.47
N GLN A 325 2.83 9.02 -5.37
CA GLN A 325 3.07 8.63 -6.76
C GLN A 325 3.98 7.39 -6.84
N ARG A 326 3.41 6.21 -6.62
CA ARG A 326 4.02 4.91 -6.86
C ARG A 326 3.46 4.36 -8.16
N PHE A 327 4.32 3.79 -8.99
CA PHE A 327 3.85 2.96 -10.08
C PHE A 327 3.09 1.76 -9.52
N SER A 328 2.12 1.25 -10.28
CA SER A 328 1.28 0.08 -9.93
C SER A 328 2.04 -1.26 -9.69
N ARG A 329 3.37 -1.25 -9.58
CA ARG A 329 4.20 -2.36 -9.07
C ARG A 329 5.40 -1.94 -8.21
N GLY A 330 5.37 -0.75 -7.59
CA GLY A 330 6.34 -0.40 -6.54
C GLY A 330 7.62 0.30 -6.99
N PHE A 331 7.72 0.76 -8.23
CA PHE A 331 8.82 1.66 -8.63
C PHE A 331 8.55 3.08 -8.09
N PRO A 332 9.54 3.74 -7.48
CA PRO A 332 9.42 5.14 -7.07
C PRO A 332 9.56 6.07 -8.28
N LEU A 333 8.97 7.29 -8.23
CA LEU A 333 9.24 8.34 -9.22
C LEU A 333 10.60 9.01 -9.00
N THR A 334 11.63 8.21 -9.15
CA THR A 334 13.03 8.62 -9.17
C THR A 334 13.67 8.15 -10.48
N TRP A 335 14.86 8.67 -10.78
CA TRP A 335 15.63 8.20 -11.94
C TRP A 335 16.00 6.71 -11.86
N GLU A 336 16.15 6.16 -10.67
CA GLU A 336 16.36 4.73 -10.46
C GLU A 336 15.11 3.93 -10.82
N GLY A 337 13.93 4.38 -10.37
CA GLY A 337 12.66 3.78 -10.75
C GLY A 337 12.38 3.87 -12.25
N TYR A 338 12.69 5.01 -12.88
CA TYR A 338 12.63 5.19 -14.33
C TYR A 338 13.46 4.15 -15.07
N LYS A 339 14.73 3.97 -14.65
CA LYS A 339 15.63 3.00 -15.27
C LYS A 339 15.10 1.56 -15.14
N GLY A 340 14.57 1.21 -13.96
CA GLY A 340 13.97 -0.11 -13.72
C GLY A 340 12.79 -0.39 -14.64
N ILE A 341 11.93 0.60 -14.88
CA ILE A 341 10.78 0.47 -15.78
C ILE A 341 11.22 0.31 -17.24
N CYS A 342 12.20 1.11 -17.68
CA CYS A 342 12.74 0.98 -19.04
C CYS A 342 13.30 -0.44 -19.29
N GLN A 343 14.06 -0.98 -18.33
CA GLN A 343 14.62 -2.33 -18.44
C GLN A 343 13.53 -3.41 -18.46
N LEU A 344 12.51 -3.27 -17.60
CA LEU A 344 11.38 -4.20 -17.59
C LEU A 344 10.62 -4.15 -18.91
N LEU A 345 10.42 -2.97 -19.48
CA LEU A 345 9.75 -2.79 -20.76
C LEU A 345 10.56 -3.44 -21.91
N GLU A 346 11.87 -3.22 -21.94
CA GLU A 346 12.78 -3.84 -22.92
C GLU A 346 12.73 -5.37 -22.83
N GLN A 347 12.75 -5.94 -21.62
CA GLN A 347 12.61 -7.37 -21.41
C GLN A 347 11.29 -7.90 -21.99
N LYS A 348 10.17 -7.20 -21.74
CA LYS A 348 8.85 -7.61 -22.23
C LYS A 348 8.68 -7.45 -23.73
N GLU A 349 9.29 -6.43 -24.32
CA GLU A 349 9.36 -6.29 -25.78
C GLU A 349 10.11 -7.47 -26.41
N ALA A 350 11.22 -7.90 -25.82
CA ALA A 350 11.99 -9.04 -26.30
C ALA A 350 11.21 -10.36 -26.18
N GLU A 351 10.57 -10.61 -25.03
CA GLU A 351 9.70 -11.78 -24.83
C GLU A 351 8.57 -11.84 -25.86
N ALA A 352 7.87 -10.72 -26.08
CA ALA A 352 6.79 -10.64 -27.07
C ALA A 352 7.28 -10.82 -28.52
N ALA A 353 8.48 -10.35 -28.86
CA ALA A 353 9.05 -10.52 -30.19
C ALA A 353 9.40 -11.99 -30.49
N GLU A 354 9.96 -12.71 -29.51
CA GLU A 354 10.29 -14.12 -29.65
C GLU A 354 9.02 -14.98 -29.79
N GLU A 355 7.95 -14.67 -29.05
CA GLU A 355 6.66 -15.35 -29.21
C GLU A 355 6.07 -15.15 -30.61
N VAL A 356 6.12 -13.94 -31.16
CA VAL A 356 5.65 -13.69 -32.52
C VAL A 356 6.46 -14.50 -33.54
N LYS A 357 7.77 -14.62 -33.33
CA LYS A 357 8.64 -15.43 -34.19
C LYS A 357 8.29 -16.91 -34.10
N GLN A 358 8.08 -17.44 -32.89
CA GLN A 358 7.67 -18.82 -32.68
C GLN A 358 6.27 -19.10 -33.26
N ALA A 359 5.31 -18.20 -33.08
CA ALA A 359 3.97 -18.31 -33.64
C ALA A 359 3.99 -18.29 -35.18
N LYS A 360 4.82 -17.43 -35.79
CA LYS A 360 5.02 -17.43 -37.26
C LYS A 360 5.63 -18.75 -37.74
N ALA A 361 6.66 -19.25 -37.06
CA ALA A 361 7.29 -20.52 -37.42
C ALA A 361 6.29 -21.70 -37.29
N ALA A 362 5.50 -21.73 -36.23
CA ALA A 362 4.44 -22.72 -36.02
C ALA A 362 3.35 -22.63 -37.10
N ALA A 363 2.94 -21.42 -37.49
CA ALA A 363 1.96 -21.22 -38.55
C ALA A 363 2.47 -21.69 -39.92
N VAL A 364 3.75 -21.44 -40.24
CA VAL A 364 4.38 -21.96 -41.47
C VAL A 364 4.45 -23.49 -41.45
N LYS A 365 4.86 -24.08 -40.32
CA LYS A 365 4.86 -25.55 -40.15
C LYS A 365 3.45 -26.12 -40.36
N ALA A 366 2.45 -25.58 -39.68
CA ALA A 366 1.06 -26.04 -39.79
C ALA A 366 0.47 -25.86 -41.19
N ALA A 367 0.85 -24.80 -41.92
CA ALA A 367 0.43 -24.60 -43.30
C ALA A 367 1.00 -25.68 -44.23
N ARG A 368 2.29 -26.00 -44.09
CA ARG A 368 2.95 -27.08 -44.85
C ARG A 368 2.35 -28.45 -44.54
N GLU A 369 2.04 -28.72 -43.27
CA GLU A 369 1.40 -29.98 -42.87
C GLU A 369 -0.04 -30.09 -43.42
N ARG A 370 -0.80 -28.99 -43.46
CA ARG A 370 -2.14 -28.98 -44.08
C ARG A 370 -2.10 -29.19 -45.59
N GLU A 371 -1.15 -28.58 -46.27
CA GLU A 371 -0.94 -28.79 -47.71
C GLU A 371 -0.57 -30.25 -48.00
N ALA A 372 0.35 -30.82 -47.23
CA ALA A 372 0.73 -32.22 -47.31
C ALA A 372 -0.45 -33.17 -47.07
N ALA A 373 -1.27 -32.90 -46.05
CA ALA A 373 -2.48 -33.66 -45.75
C ALA A 373 -3.51 -33.58 -46.91
N ALA A 374 -3.66 -32.42 -47.54
CA ALA A 374 -4.56 -32.23 -48.67
C ALA A 374 -4.09 -32.99 -49.93
N LEU A 375 -2.77 -33.18 -50.08
CA LEU A 375 -2.17 -34.02 -51.13
C LEU A 375 -2.28 -35.53 -50.82
N GLY A 376 -2.86 -35.91 -49.67
CA GLY A 376 -3.03 -37.31 -49.28
C GLY A 376 -1.75 -37.99 -48.78
N LEU A 377 -0.72 -37.20 -48.42
CA LEU A 377 0.55 -37.75 -47.93
C LEU A 377 0.38 -38.45 -46.56
N PRO A 378 1.15 -39.52 -46.29
CA PRO A 378 0.99 -40.31 -45.07
C PRO A 378 1.06 -39.48 -43.78
N GLN A 379 0.10 -39.76 -42.90
CA GLN A 379 0.02 -39.23 -41.54
C GLN A 379 0.41 -40.30 -40.52
N TYR A 380 0.90 -39.84 -39.37
CA TYR A 380 1.23 -40.68 -38.23
C TYR A 380 2.16 -41.84 -38.61
N VAL A 381 3.27 -41.49 -39.26
CA VAL A 381 4.29 -42.45 -39.65
C VAL A 381 5.15 -42.75 -38.44
N ARG A 382 5.23 -44.02 -38.04
CA ARG A 382 6.02 -44.46 -36.88
C ARG A 382 7.06 -45.49 -37.22
N GLY A 383 8.17 -45.46 -36.51
CA GLY A 383 9.28 -46.41 -36.66
C GLY A 383 9.86 -46.81 -35.33
N TRP A 384 10.11 -48.10 -35.16
CA TRP A 384 10.79 -48.62 -33.97
C TRP A 384 12.27 -48.23 -34.04
N ARG A 385 12.75 -47.49 -33.04
CA ARG A 385 14.15 -47.10 -32.89
C ARG A 385 14.77 -47.80 -31.70
N LYS A 386 15.78 -48.62 -31.96
CA LYS A 386 16.63 -49.23 -30.94
C LYS A 386 18.07 -49.33 -31.46
N PRO A 387 18.80 -48.20 -31.49
CA PRO A 387 20.14 -48.15 -32.03
C PRO A 387 21.10 -49.02 -31.21
N ASN A 388 22.10 -49.63 -31.87
CA ASN A 388 23.17 -50.42 -31.26
C ASN A 388 22.73 -51.69 -30.50
N ALA A 389 21.48 -52.15 -30.63
CA ALA A 389 21.02 -53.37 -30.00
C ALA A 389 21.35 -54.63 -30.84
N ARG A 390 21.75 -55.72 -30.17
CA ARG A 390 22.00 -57.02 -30.83
C ARG A 390 20.73 -57.82 -31.15
N THR A 391 19.61 -57.46 -30.53
CA THR A 391 18.30 -58.08 -30.69
C THR A 391 17.20 -57.04 -30.71
N ARG A 392 16.18 -57.28 -31.53
CA ARG A 392 15.03 -56.38 -31.74
C ARG A 392 15.49 -54.97 -32.09
N CYS A 393 16.48 -54.86 -32.98
CA CYS A 393 16.99 -53.59 -33.48
C CYS A 393 16.12 -53.10 -34.64
N GLY A 394 16.08 -51.78 -34.76
CA GLY A 394 15.41 -51.12 -35.85
C GLY A 394 15.71 -49.64 -35.82
N ASP A 395 15.52 -49.02 -36.96
CA ASP A 395 15.58 -47.58 -37.12
C ASP A 395 14.64 -47.16 -38.26
N MET A 396 14.35 -45.87 -38.32
CA MET A 396 13.52 -45.25 -39.33
C MET A 396 14.07 -43.88 -39.67
N TRP A 397 14.12 -43.56 -40.95
CA TRP A 397 14.60 -42.29 -41.46
C TRP A 397 13.53 -41.63 -42.31
N VAL A 398 13.43 -40.31 -42.21
CA VAL A 398 12.66 -39.48 -43.13
C VAL A 398 13.67 -38.51 -43.76
N ILE A 399 13.90 -38.64 -45.06
CA ILE A 399 14.95 -37.95 -45.79
C ILE A 399 14.29 -36.89 -46.70
N ARG A 400 14.69 -35.64 -46.52
CA ARG A 400 14.22 -34.52 -47.34
C ARG A 400 14.81 -34.57 -48.75
N PRO A 401 14.23 -33.86 -49.74
CA PRO A 401 14.78 -33.77 -51.10
C PRO A 401 16.25 -33.32 -51.19
N ASP A 402 16.73 -32.56 -50.20
CA ASP A 402 18.12 -32.10 -50.14
C ASP A 402 19.11 -33.15 -49.58
N GLY A 403 18.62 -34.35 -49.21
CA GLY A 403 19.41 -35.42 -48.61
C GLY A 403 19.51 -35.35 -47.08
N THR A 404 18.98 -34.30 -46.45
CA THR A 404 19.04 -34.16 -44.98
C THR A 404 17.97 -34.98 -44.27
N GLU A 405 18.32 -35.55 -43.12
CA GLU A 405 17.35 -36.25 -42.28
C GLU A 405 16.44 -35.29 -41.51
N ARG A 406 15.13 -35.54 -41.57
CA ARG A 406 14.14 -34.85 -40.75
C ARG A 406 13.99 -35.54 -39.40
N ARG A 407 14.21 -34.78 -38.33
CA ARG A 407 13.93 -35.20 -36.96
C ARG A 407 12.44 -35.51 -36.78
N ASN A 408 12.14 -36.55 -36.00
CA ASN A 408 10.79 -36.95 -35.62
C ASN A 408 10.09 -35.84 -34.81
N ASP A 409 8.76 -35.79 -34.90
CA ASP A 409 7.93 -34.77 -34.25
C ASP A 409 7.71 -35.07 -32.76
N ARG A 410 7.54 -36.36 -32.41
CA ARG A 410 7.45 -36.82 -31.02
C ARG A 410 7.88 -38.28 -30.85
N TYR A 411 7.92 -38.74 -29.60
CA TYR A 411 8.14 -40.14 -29.22
C TYR A 411 6.88 -40.70 -28.55
N GLU A 412 6.63 -41.98 -28.73
CA GLU A 412 5.63 -42.75 -27.96
C GLU A 412 6.37 -43.79 -27.12
N GLU A 413 6.07 -43.81 -25.82
CA GLU A 413 6.66 -44.75 -24.87
C GLU A 413 5.96 -46.11 -24.97
N ASP A 414 6.71 -47.22 -24.91
CA ASP A 414 6.16 -48.49 -24.41
C ASP A 414 5.78 -48.26 -22.93
N ASP A 415 4.66 -48.80 -22.45
CA ASP A 415 4.04 -48.59 -21.12
C ASP A 415 4.92 -48.86 -19.87
N GLU A 416 6.25 -49.01 -19.98
CA GLU A 416 7.18 -49.21 -18.87
C GLU A 416 8.17 -48.03 -18.68
N PRO A 417 7.94 -47.13 -17.70
CA PRO A 417 8.73 -45.90 -17.50
C PRO A 417 10.20 -46.11 -17.08
N PHE A 418 10.64 -47.34 -16.78
CA PHE A 418 11.86 -47.57 -15.98
C PHE A 418 13.13 -47.94 -16.77
N ARG A 419 13.11 -48.02 -18.11
CA ARG A 419 14.29 -48.46 -18.91
C ARG A 419 14.48 -47.77 -20.27
N ARG A 420 14.35 -46.43 -20.34
CA ARG A 420 14.48 -45.64 -21.58
C ARG A 420 15.73 -45.91 -22.45
N SER A 421 16.86 -46.38 -21.88
CA SER A 421 18.07 -46.65 -22.66
C SER A 421 18.25 -48.11 -23.10
N ARG A 422 17.42 -49.06 -22.61
CA ARG A 422 17.57 -50.50 -22.93
C ARG A 422 16.40 -51.10 -23.71
N SER A 423 15.21 -50.47 -23.71
CA SER A 423 13.99 -51.06 -24.29
C SER A 423 13.74 -50.71 -25.77
N GLY A 424 14.24 -49.58 -26.28
CA GLY A 424 13.83 -49.04 -27.59
C GLY A 424 12.58 -48.15 -27.48
N TYR A 425 12.28 -47.36 -28.52
CA TYR A 425 11.16 -46.40 -28.51
C TYR A 425 10.55 -46.24 -29.92
N TRP A 426 9.28 -45.81 -29.99
CA TRP A 426 8.64 -45.45 -31.25
C TRP A 426 8.90 -43.97 -31.57
N ALA A 427 9.57 -43.71 -32.69
CA ALA A 427 9.70 -42.36 -33.24
C ALA A 427 8.52 -42.09 -34.19
N ILE A 428 7.88 -40.92 -34.05
CA ILE A 428 6.68 -40.56 -34.81
C ILE A 428 6.93 -39.28 -35.61
N TRP A 429 6.53 -39.31 -36.88
CA TRP A 429 6.38 -38.17 -37.78
C TRP A 429 4.89 -37.98 -38.04
N ASP A 430 4.34 -36.86 -37.58
CA ASP A 430 2.88 -36.67 -37.59
C ASP A 430 2.32 -36.50 -39.01
N GLN A 431 3.10 -35.88 -39.90
CA GLN A 431 2.77 -35.69 -41.31
C GLN A 431 4.06 -35.72 -42.13
N LEU A 432 4.11 -36.54 -43.19
CA LEU A 432 5.18 -36.46 -44.19
C LEU A 432 4.94 -35.27 -45.12
N LEU A 433 6.00 -34.56 -45.49
CA LEU A 433 5.95 -33.41 -46.39
C LEU A 433 6.21 -33.83 -47.86
N PRO A 434 5.80 -33.01 -48.85
CA PRO A 434 6.05 -33.31 -50.27
C PRO A 434 7.54 -33.53 -50.55
N GLY A 435 7.83 -34.58 -51.32
CA GLY A 435 9.20 -34.97 -51.68
C GLY A 435 9.98 -35.69 -50.58
N GLU A 436 9.45 -35.90 -49.37
CA GLU A 436 10.13 -36.68 -48.33
C GLU A 436 10.11 -38.19 -48.65
N LEU A 437 11.23 -38.86 -48.43
CA LEU A 437 11.36 -40.32 -48.51
C LEU A 437 11.37 -40.90 -47.09
N ALA A 438 10.50 -41.87 -46.80
CA ALA A 438 10.45 -42.52 -45.49
C ALA A 438 10.87 -43.99 -45.58
N LEU A 439 11.95 -44.34 -44.87
CA LEU A 439 12.55 -45.66 -44.88
C LEU A 439 12.54 -46.27 -43.49
N ARG A 440 12.23 -47.56 -43.41
CA ARG A 440 12.27 -48.34 -42.18
C ARG A 440 13.20 -49.53 -42.35
N TRP A 441 13.97 -49.82 -41.32
CA TRP A 441 14.78 -51.02 -41.21
C TRP A 441 14.53 -51.69 -39.86
N THR A 442 14.39 -53.01 -39.86
CA THR A 442 14.33 -53.80 -38.63
C THR A 442 15.12 -55.10 -38.77
N LYS A 443 15.61 -55.61 -37.64
CA LYS A 443 16.31 -56.90 -37.58
C LYS A 443 16.07 -57.56 -36.22
N ALA A 444 15.64 -58.82 -36.24
CA ALA A 444 15.26 -59.53 -35.02
C ALA A 444 16.47 -59.89 -34.15
N ASN A 445 17.56 -60.35 -34.76
CA ASN A 445 18.81 -60.71 -34.11
C ASN A 445 19.96 -60.74 -35.14
N ALA A 446 21.21 -60.90 -34.67
CA ALA A 446 22.40 -60.84 -35.53
C ALA A 446 22.47 -61.88 -36.66
N ALA A 447 21.77 -63.01 -36.58
CA ALA A 447 21.73 -64.02 -37.64
C ALA A 447 20.46 -63.98 -38.49
N ALA A 448 19.49 -63.11 -38.17
CA ALA A 448 18.27 -62.94 -38.95
C ALA A 448 18.51 -62.09 -40.19
N GLU A 449 17.66 -62.23 -41.21
CA GLU A 449 17.67 -61.35 -42.38
C GLU A 449 17.40 -59.89 -41.99
N HIS A 450 17.93 -58.96 -42.78
CA HIS A 450 17.56 -57.55 -42.67
C HIS A 450 16.18 -57.36 -43.29
N VAL A 451 15.28 -56.65 -42.60
CA VAL A 451 13.97 -56.29 -43.13
C VAL A 451 13.99 -54.81 -43.46
N PHE A 452 13.93 -54.51 -44.75
CA PHE A 452 13.89 -53.16 -45.30
C PHE A 452 12.49 -52.88 -45.84
N GLU A 453 11.94 -51.73 -45.47
CA GLU A 453 10.61 -51.30 -45.90
C GLU A 453 10.69 -49.84 -46.33
N VAL A 454 10.26 -49.55 -47.56
CA VAL A 454 10.01 -48.19 -48.03
C VAL A 454 8.61 -47.81 -47.57
N VAL A 455 8.52 -47.03 -46.50
CA VAL A 455 7.23 -46.66 -45.88
C VAL A 455 6.50 -45.64 -46.74
N TYR A 456 7.24 -44.75 -47.40
CA TYR A 456 6.70 -43.81 -48.37
C TYR A 456 7.80 -43.39 -49.34
N GLN A 457 7.50 -43.45 -50.64
CA GLN A 457 8.37 -43.01 -51.72
C GLN A 457 7.72 -41.81 -52.44
N PRO A 458 8.43 -40.69 -52.61
CA PRO A 458 7.95 -39.58 -53.43
C PRO A 458 7.97 -39.94 -54.93
N ASP A 459 7.16 -39.24 -55.73
CA ASP A 459 7.06 -39.48 -57.19
C ASP A 459 8.41 -39.34 -57.91
N GLU A 460 9.23 -38.39 -57.47
CA GLU A 460 10.60 -38.17 -57.95
C GLU A 460 11.58 -38.31 -56.78
N LEU A 461 12.56 -39.21 -56.92
CA LEU A 461 13.67 -39.36 -55.99
C LEU A 461 14.84 -38.46 -56.44
N THR A 462 15.38 -37.68 -55.51
CA THR A 462 16.55 -36.85 -55.81
C THR A 462 17.86 -37.63 -55.67
N GLU A 463 18.91 -37.19 -56.37
CA GLU A 463 20.25 -37.77 -56.24
C GLU A 463 20.75 -37.70 -54.79
N ASN A 464 20.57 -36.57 -54.10
CA ASN A 464 20.94 -36.41 -52.69
C ASN A 464 20.20 -37.40 -51.76
N GLN A 465 18.93 -37.72 -52.07
CA GLN A 465 18.19 -38.72 -51.31
C GLN A 465 18.81 -40.10 -51.51
N LEU A 466 19.07 -40.48 -52.76
CA LEU A 466 19.71 -41.76 -53.11
C LEU A 466 21.10 -41.88 -52.49
N GLU A 467 21.91 -40.82 -52.52
CA GLU A 467 23.21 -40.77 -51.84
C GLU A 467 23.05 -41.04 -50.34
N ARG A 468 22.11 -40.36 -49.66
CA ARG A 468 21.88 -40.60 -48.23
C ARG A 468 21.38 -42.02 -47.96
N VAL A 469 20.53 -42.60 -48.82
CA VAL A 469 20.13 -44.01 -48.71
C VAL A 469 21.35 -44.94 -48.83
N ALA A 470 22.25 -44.68 -49.79
CA ALA A 470 23.46 -45.47 -49.99
C ALA A 470 24.38 -45.38 -48.77
N GLU A 471 24.53 -44.19 -48.19
CA GLU A 471 25.27 -43.99 -46.93
C GLU A 471 24.65 -44.79 -45.79
N ILE A 472 23.33 -44.71 -45.59
CA ILE A 472 22.65 -45.47 -44.52
C ILE A 472 22.83 -46.99 -44.73
N GLN A 473 22.71 -47.49 -45.96
CA GLN A 473 22.96 -48.92 -46.25
C GLN A 473 24.41 -49.30 -45.97
N LYS A 474 25.37 -48.43 -46.28
CA LYS A 474 26.79 -48.63 -45.99
C LYS A 474 27.05 -48.62 -44.47
N GLU A 475 26.48 -47.67 -43.74
CA GLU A 475 26.54 -47.60 -42.28
C GLU A 475 25.99 -48.88 -41.64
N LEU A 476 24.84 -49.37 -42.11
CA LEU A 476 24.26 -50.65 -41.66
C LEU A 476 25.14 -51.84 -42.04
N GLN A 477 25.70 -51.86 -43.26
CA GLN A 477 26.59 -52.93 -43.70
C GLN A 477 27.85 -52.99 -42.82
N GLU A 478 28.48 -51.85 -42.56
CA GLU A 478 29.64 -51.72 -41.68
C GLU A 478 29.29 -52.12 -40.24
N GLU A 479 28.14 -51.70 -39.72
CA GLU A 479 27.70 -52.04 -38.38
C GLU A 479 27.56 -53.57 -38.21
N TRP A 480 26.94 -54.25 -39.19
CA TRP A 480 26.59 -55.67 -39.08
C TRP A 480 27.63 -56.62 -39.67
N ARG A 481 28.65 -56.12 -40.38
CA ARG A 481 29.73 -56.92 -40.98
C ARG A 481 30.41 -57.80 -39.93
N GLY A 482 30.49 -59.09 -40.20
CA GLY A 482 31.19 -60.04 -39.33
C GLY A 482 30.49 -60.36 -38.00
N ARG A 483 29.33 -59.74 -37.70
CA ARG A 483 28.55 -60.09 -36.50
C ARG A 483 27.99 -61.50 -36.63
N ARG A 484 27.89 -62.22 -35.51
CA ARG A 484 27.37 -63.60 -35.44
C ARG A 484 26.21 -63.72 -34.47
N GLY A 485 25.23 -64.53 -34.82
CA GLY A 485 24.15 -64.91 -33.91
C GLY A 485 24.69 -65.69 -32.71
N MET A 486 24.36 -65.27 -31.49
CA MET A 486 24.86 -65.93 -30.27
C MET A 486 24.41 -67.39 -30.14
N SER A 487 23.20 -67.72 -30.61
CA SER A 487 22.65 -69.08 -30.51
C SER A 487 22.95 -69.95 -31.73
N SER A 488 23.14 -69.36 -32.92
CA SER A 488 23.29 -70.10 -34.17
C SER A 488 24.71 -70.11 -34.73
N GLY A 489 25.60 -69.22 -34.26
CA GLY A 489 26.97 -69.04 -34.78
C GLY A 489 27.06 -68.52 -36.22
N LYS A 490 25.93 -68.43 -36.93
CA LYS A 490 25.80 -67.93 -38.30
C LYS A 490 26.18 -66.45 -38.36
N LEU A 491 26.89 -66.08 -39.43
CA LEU A 491 27.20 -64.68 -39.75
C LEU A 491 25.92 -63.93 -40.12
N SER A 492 25.89 -62.63 -39.83
CA SER A 492 24.83 -61.75 -40.34
C SER A 492 24.85 -61.77 -41.87
N PRO A 493 23.69 -61.93 -42.52
CA PRO A 493 23.56 -61.68 -43.95
C PRO A 493 24.05 -60.27 -44.31
N PRO A 494 24.59 -60.06 -45.53
CA PRO A 494 24.90 -58.73 -46.03
C PRO A 494 23.63 -57.90 -46.22
N VAL A 495 23.75 -56.57 -46.11
CA VAL A 495 22.67 -55.59 -46.32
C VAL A 495 22.27 -55.50 -47.79
N GLY A 496 23.25 -55.51 -48.71
CA GLY A 496 23.01 -55.42 -50.15
C GLY A 496 22.26 -54.14 -50.56
N ASN A 497 21.48 -54.23 -51.63
CA ASN A 497 20.52 -53.20 -52.05
C ASN A 497 19.22 -53.31 -51.24
N GLY A 498 19.32 -53.03 -49.94
CA GLY A 498 18.29 -53.34 -48.96
C GLY A 498 16.91 -52.77 -49.30
N TRP A 499 16.82 -51.48 -49.64
CA TRP A 499 15.55 -50.84 -49.99
C TRP A 499 15.18 -50.94 -51.47
N GLY A 500 16.04 -51.52 -52.31
CA GLY A 500 15.75 -51.72 -53.74
C GLY A 500 15.66 -50.43 -54.56
N LEU A 501 16.23 -49.33 -54.07
CA LEU A 501 16.14 -48.00 -54.71
C LEU A 501 17.28 -47.72 -55.72
N PHE A 502 18.20 -48.67 -55.87
CA PHE A 502 19.28 -48.64 -56.86
C PHE A 502 19.07 -49.73 -57.93
N GLU A 503 19.45 -49.47 -59.18
CA GLU A 503 19.64 -50.55 -60.15
C GLU A 503 20.92 -51.32 -59.82
N PRO A 504 20.90 -52.66 -59.83
CA PRO A 504 22.13 -53.44 -59.65
C PRO A 504 23.07 -53.16 -60.84
N PRO A 505 24.37 -52.90 -60.62
CA PRO A 505 25.32 -52.84 -61.73
C PRO A 505 25.33 -54.20 -62.45
N GLU A 506 25.24 -54.19 -63.79
CA GLU A 506 25.40 -55.40 -64.61
C GLU A 506 26.72 -56.09 -64.23
N GLU A 507 26.66 -57.35 -63.78
CA GLU A 507 27.86 -58.12 -63.48
C GLU A 507 28.67 -58.35 -64.76
N PRO A 508 29.95 -57.94 -64.83
CA PRO A 508 30.81 -58.34 -65.93
C PRO A 508 31.15 -59.83 -65.80
N ASP A 509 31.00 -60.56 -66.91
CA ASP A 509 31.41 -61.96 -67.06
C ASP A 509 32.83 -62.18 -66.53
N LEU A 510 32.95 -63.05 -65.52
CA LEU A 510 34.23 -63.51 -64.99
C LEU A 510 34.88 -64.48 -65.99
N GLU A 511 35.70 -63.95 -66.91
CA GLU A 511 36.78 -64.73 -67.51
C GLU A 511 37.93 -64.87 -66.49
N VAL A 512 38.10 -66.09 -65.99
CA VAL A 512 39.24 -66.51 -65.20
C VAL A 512 40.47 -66.56 -66.12
N SER A 513 41.50 -65.74 -65.85
CA SER A 513 42.85 -66.02 -66.35
C SER A 513 43.91 -65.82 -65.27
N ASP A 514 44.67 -66.88 -65.04
CA ASP A 514 45.81 -66.98 -64.14
C ASP A 514 47.01 -66.17 -64.66
N SER A 515 47.57 -65.29 -63.82
CA SER A 515 48.97 -64.84 -63.91
C SER A 515 49.38 -64.02 -62.67
N PRO A 516 50.32 -64.50 -61.83
CA PRO A 516 50.87 -63.76 -60.70
C PRO A 516 52.17 -63.04 -61.12
N GLY A 517 52.22 -61.69 -61.06
CA GLY A 517 53.50 -61.03 -61.37
C GLY A 517 53.65 -59.49 -61.33
N GLU A 518 52.64 -58.66 -61.06
CA GLU A 518 52.80 -57.19 -61.23
C GLU A 518 52.47 -56.30 -60.01
N THR A 519 52.31 -56.86 -58.81
CA THR A 519 52.00 -56.07 -57.61
C THR A 519 53.24 -55.54 -56.86
N THR A 520 54.45 -55.98 -57.19
CA THR A 520 55.66 -55.62 -56.43
C THR A 520 56.31 -54.30 -56.88
N ALA A 521 56.11 -53.86 -58.13
CA ALA A 521 56.72 -52.63 -58.65
C ALA A 521 55.98 -51.35 -58.20
N VAL A 522 54.65 -51.41 -58.10
CA VAL A 522 53.81 -50.27 -57.70
C VAL A 522 53.92 -50.00 -56.19
N ALA A 523 54.06 -51.05 -55.38
CA ALA A 523 54.26 -50.92 -53.93
C ALA A 523 55.63 -50.29 -53.58
N GLN A 524 56.69 -50.61 -54.34
CA GLN A 524 58.03 -50.05 -54.12
C GLN A 524 58.10 -48.56 -54.52
N ALA A 525 57.42 -48.16 -55.60
CA ALA A 525 57.35 -46.76 -56.03
C ALA A 525 56.58 -45.86 -55.04
N LEU A 526 55.55 -46.39 -54.36
CA LEU A 526 54.79 -45.67 -53.33
C LEU A 526 55.59 -45.50 -52.03
N LEU A 527 56.42 -46.48 -51.66
CA LEU A 527 57.29 -46.41 -50.49
C LEU A 527 58.44 -45.40 -50.67
N ASP A 528 59.04 -45.35 -51.87
CA ASP A 528 60.11 -44.38 -52.18
C ASP A 528 59.60 -42.93 -52.26
N ALA A 529 58.33 -42.72 -52.64
CA ALA A 529 57.69 -41.40 -52.65
C ALA A 529 57.41 -40.88 -51.23
N LEU A 530 56.97 -41.76 -50.31
CA LEU A 530 56.71 -41.43 -48.91
C LEU A 530 58.00 -41.10 -48.12
N ALA A 531 59.11 -41.78 -48.43
CA ALA A 531 60.41 -41.51 -47.79
C ALA A 531 61.00 -40.14 -48.17
N ARG A 532 60.77 -39.67 -49.41
CA ARG A 532 61.24 -38.34 -49.86
C ARG A 532 60.47 -37.19 -49.24
N GLN A 533 59.19 -37.39 -48.92
CA GLN A 533 58.36 -36.36 -48.30
C GLN A 533 58.73 -36.13 -46.82
N GLN A 534 59.10 -37.18 -46.10
CA GLN A 534 59.54 -37.08 -44.69
C GLN A 534 60.93 -36.44 -44.50
N GLN A 535 61.80 -36.46 -45.52
CA GLN A 535 63.10 -35.76 -45.47
C GLN A 535 63.00 -34.26 -45.79
N ALA A 536 61.93 -33.81 -46.46
CA ALA A 536 61.72 -32.40 -46.76
C ALA A 536 61.16 -31.61 -45.56
N ASP A 537 60.35 -32.25 -44.70
CA ASP A 537 59.74 -31.61 -43.52
C ASP A 537 60.68 -31.47 -42.31
N CYS A 538 61.84 -32.14 -42.31
CA CYS A 538 62.82 -32.09 -41.21
C CYS A 538 63.97 -31.08 -41.40
N ASN A 539 64.02 -30.35 -42.52
CA ASN A 539 65.07 -29.35 -42.82
C ASN A 539 64.47 -28.01 -43.24
N GLN A 540 63.66 -27.41 -42.37
CA GLN A 540 63.45 -25.95 -42.36
C GLN A 540 63.68 -25.44 -40.93
N PRO A 541 64.63 -24.51 -40.71
CA PRO A 541 64.93 -23.97 -39.38
C PRO A 541 63.81 -23.08 -38.82
#